data_AF-A0A7W0USQ6-F1
#
_entry.id   AF-A0A7W0USQ6-F1
#
_cell.length_a   1.000
_cell.length_b   1.000
_cell.length_c   1.000
_cell.angle_alpha   90.00
_cell.angle_beta   90.00
_cell.angle_gamma   90.00
#
_symmetry.space_group_name_H-M   'P 1'
#
loop_
_entity.id
_entity.type
_entity.pdbx_description
1 polymer ?
#
loop_
_entity_poly.entity_id
_entity_poly.type
_entity_poly.pdbx_seq_one_letter_code
_entity_poly.pdbx_strand_id
1 'polypeptide(L)'
;MRVAELWSKLFLGGSHEWLGRSGWTPEAEVGKVNLSGSKAGALFLREQLYTPSSHKQVPPLVLNAHSDAQEAFLGGYYAGDGLKKGNGASVKTNGAVLAQGLCLLYSWIDQPASVYVERRTGKVYYQLNLASPVRVGTQGQHLRKDPAEVRRIATPESEDEWVFDIETESGVFCAGVGRVVVHNSPRRGLEFVTRKVTHAAAAIKLGLQQDLALGNLDAERDWGYAKDYVEAMWLMLQRDAPEDYVIATGETHSVRELVDIAFDHVGLEPEKHVRIDERFLRPAEVEQLIGDSAKAHEELGWQARTSFRDLVRLMVDADLEMLERGVPRKQAG
;
A
#
# COMPACT_ATOMS: atom_id res chain seq x y z
N MET A 1 10.27 -37.80 4.08
CA MET A 1 10.63 -38.10 5.50
C MET A 1 9.42 -38.20 6.45
N ARG A 2 8.67 -37.14 6.82
CA ARG A 2 7.55 -37.30 7.80
C ARG A 2 6.31 -38.05 7.30
N VAL A 3 5.93 -37.91 6.02
CA VAL A 3 4.67 -38.47 5.50
C VAL A 3 4.70 -39.99 5.37
N ALA A 4 5.77 -40.56 4.81
CA ALA A 4 5.95 -42.01 4.68
C ALA A 4 5.97 -42.71 6.04
N GLU A 5 6.67 -42.12 7.01
CA GLU A 5 6.74 -42.64 8.38
C GLU A 5 5.37 -42.61 9.07
N LEU A 6 4.66 -41.49 9.00
CA LEU A 6 3.31 -41.36 9.57
C LEU A 6 2.32 -42.34 8.91
N TRP A 7 2.42 -42.54 7.60
CA TRP A 7 1.57 -43.49 6.88
C TRP A 7 1.75 -44.92 7.37
N SER A 8 3.00 -45.35 7.53
CA SER A 8 3.31 -46.67 8.06
C SER A 8 2.86 -46.82 9.52
N LYS A 9 3.12 -45.82 10.38
CA LYS A 9 2.77 -45.88 11.80
C LYS A 9 1.26 -45.82 12.07
N LEU A 10 0.51 -44.98 11.36
CA LEU A 10 -0.90 -44.75 11.63
C LEU A 10 -1.83 -45.70 10.88
N PHE A 11 -1.42 -46.14 9.68
CA PHE A 11 -2.30 -46.88 8.78
C PHE A 11 -1.75 -48.26 8.40
N LEU A 12 -0.58 -48.64 8.92
CA LEU A 12 0.12 -49.91 8.61
C LEU A 12 0.34 -50.11 7.10
N GLY A 13 0.46 -49.00 6.36
CA GLY A 13 0.65 -49.02 4.92
C GLY A 13 2.12 -48.96 4.50
N GLY A 14 2.38 -49.35 3.25
CA GLY A 14 3.68 -49.21 2.60
C GLY A 14 3.86 -47.83 1.96
N SER A 15 5.10 -47.45 1.69
CA SER A 15 5.40 -46.24 0.91
C SER A 15 6.58 -46.49 -0.04
N HIS A 16 6.59 -45.80 -1.16
CA HIS A 16 7.69 -45.80 -2.12
C HIS A 16 8.02 -44.37 -2.50
N GLU A 17 9.25 -43.94 -2.24
CA GLU A 17 9.75 -42.60 -2.56
C GLU A 17 10.67 -42.66 -3.78
N TRP A 18 10.58 -41.68 -4.67
CA TRP A 18 11.46 -41.54 -5.83
C TRP A 18 11.56 -40.08 -6.26
N LEU A 19 12.60 -39.75 -7.03
CA LEU A 19 12.74 -38.43 -7.65
C LEU A 19 12.04 -38.40 -9.00
N GLY A 20 11.31 -37.32 -9.29
CA GLY A 20 10.66 -37.15 -10.57
C GLY A 20 10.43 -35.69 -10.92
N ARG A 21 10.07 -35.43 -12.18
CA ARG A 21 9.84 -34.05 -12.65
C ARG A 21 8.66 -33.37 -11.94
N SER A 22 8.84 -32.10 -11.62
CA SER A 22 7.80 -31.22 -11.08
C SER A 22 6.70 -31.00 -12.13
N GLY A 23 5.45 -30.94 -11.68
CA GLY A 23 4.31 -30.59 -12.52
C GLY A 23 4.17 -29.09 -12.79
N TRP A 24 4.98 -28.26 -12.11
CA TRP A 24 4.97 -26.80 -12.21
C TRP A 24 6.19 -26.24 -12.94
N THR A 25 7.33 -26.90 -12.79
CA THR A 25 8.62 -26.53 -13.40
C THR A 25 9.21 -27.79 -14.04
N PRO A 26 8.96 -28.06 -15.33
CA PRO A 26 9.33 -29.32 -15.97
C PRO A 26 10.81 -29.71 -15.84
N GLU A 27 11.68 -28.72 -15.69
CA GLU A 27 13.13 -28.85 -15.54
C GLU A 27 13.56 -29.14 -14.10
N ALA A 28 12.68 -28.93 -13.12
CA ALA A 28 12.97 -29.15 -11.71
C ALA A 28 12.65 -30.58 -11.29
N GLU A 29 13.58 -31.18 -10.54
CA GLU A 29 13.39 -32.48 -9.92
C GLU A 29 12.80 -32.32 -8.51
N VAL A 30 11.77 -33.09 -8.20
CA VAL A 30 11.08 -33.07 -6.91
C VAL A 30 10.92 -34.48 -6.36
N GLY A 31 10.96 -34.60 -5.03
CA GLY A 31 10.62 -35.85 -4.34
C GLY A 31 9.15 -36.20 -4.53
N LYS A 32 8.89 -37.43 -4.92
CA LYS A 32 7.55 -38.03 -5.02
C LYS A 32 7.44 -39.19 -4.03
N VAL A 33 6.24 -39.35 -3.47
CA VAL A 33 5.91 -40.46 -2.58
C VAL A 33 4.61 -41.10 -3.03
N ASN A 34 4.59 -42.43 -3.08
CA ASN A 34 3.40 -43.25 -3.30
C ASN A 34 3.09 -43.97 -1.99
N LEU A 35 1.83 -43.89 -1.55
CA LEU A 35 1.34 -44.52 -0.33
C LEU A 35 0.44 -45.70 -0.72
N SER A 36 0.70 -46.88 -0.14
CA SER A 36 0.00 -48.12 -0.48
C SER A 36 -0.31 -48.96 0.76
N GLY A 37 -1.00 -50.09 0.61
CA GLY A 37 -1.19 -51.07 1.68
C GLY A 37 -2.28 -50.75 2.71
N SER A 38 -3.00 -49.62 2.62
CA SER A 38 -4.11 -49.29 3.53
C SER A 38 -5.28 -48.61 2.82
N LYS A 39 -6.24 -49.41 2.34
CA LYS A 39 -7.45 -48.90 1.65
C LYS A 39 -8.35 -48.10 2.59
N ALA A 40 -8.52 -48.56 3.83
CA ALA A 40 -9.29 -47.86 4.84
C ALA A 40 -8.66 -46.50 5.21
N GLY A 41 -7.33 -46.46 5.40
CA GLY A 41 -6.60 -45.22 5.63
C GLY A 41 -6.73 -44.23 4.46
N ALA A 42 -6.69 -44.72 3.23
CA ALA A 42 -6.84 -43.88 2.04
C ALA A 42 -8.26 -43.28 1.92
N LEU A 43 -9.30 -44.07 2.21
CA LEU A 43 -10.68 -43.59 2.24
C LEU A 43 -10.89 -42.56 3.35
N PHE A 44 -10.40 -42.85 4.55
CA PHE A 44 -10.43 -41.91 5.67
C PHE A 44 -9.74 -40.59 5.34
N LEU A 45 -8.50 -40.63 4.83
CA LEU A 45 -7.78 -39.43 4.40
C LEU A 45 -8.51 -38.66 3.30
N ARG A 46 -9.14 -39.37 2.36
CA ARG A 46 -9.94 -38.72 1.31
C ARG A 46 -11.09 -37.93 1.92
N GLU A 47 -11.83 -38.50 2.87
CA GLU A 47 -12.93 -37.82 3.56
C GLU A 47 -12.44 -36.62 4.37
N GLN A 48 -11.22 -36.67 4.91
CA GLN A 48 -10.62 -35.53 5.57
C GLN A 48 -10.23 -34.42 4.58
N LEU A 49 -9.61 -34.76 3.45
CA LEU A 49 -9.04 -33.76 2.53
C LEU A 49 -10.03 -33.22 1.50
N TYR A 50 -11.09 -33.98 1.19
CA TYR A 50 -12.05 -33.66 0.15
C TYR A 50 -13.50 -33.88 0.60
N THR A 51 -14.39 -33.02 0.13
CA THR A 51 -15.84 -33.23 0.24
C THR A 51 -16.29 -34.43 -0.63
N PRO A 52 -17.52 -34.95 -0.42
CA PRO A 52 -18.11 -35.95 -1.32
C PRO A 52 -18.17 -35.48 -2.79
N SER A 53 -18.34 -34.17 -3.00
CA SER A 53 -18.30 -33.52 -4.31
C SER A 53 -16.89 -33.20 -4.82
N SER A 54 -15.84 -33.79 -4.21
CA SER A 54 -14.43 -33.65 -4.59
C SER A 54 -13.84 -32.23 -4.52
N HIS A 55 -14.40 -31.37 -3.67
CA HIS A 55 -13.78 -30.08 -3.35
C HIS A 55 -12.77 -30.25 -2.23
N LYS A 56 -11.59 -29.62 -2.34
CA LYS A 56 -10.63 -29.55 -1.22
C LYS A 56 -11.29 -28.85 -0.03
N GLN A 57 -11.01 -29.33 1.17
CA GLN A 57 -11.53 -28.73 2.41
C GLN A 57 -10.46 -28.73 3.51
N VAL A 58 -10.68 -27.89 4.54
CA VAL A 58 -9.97 -28.06 5.81
C VAL A 58 -10.48 -29.36 6.45
N PRO A 59 -9.60 -30.26 6.92
CA PRO A 59 -10.03 -31.51 7.54
C PRO A 59 -11.03 -31.29 8.67
N PRO A 60 -12.19 -31.98 8.67
CA PRO A 60 -13.13 -31.94 9.79
C PRO A 60 -12.46 -32.28 11.13
N LEU A 61 -11.48 -33.19 11.14
CA LEU A 61 -10.71 -33.49 12.34
C LEU A 61 -9.96 -32.26 12.87
N VAL A 62 -9.37 -31.45 11.99
CA VAL A 62 -8.69 -30.20 12.37
C VAL A 62 -9.71 -29.18 12.84
N LEU A 63 -10.86 -29.07 12.16
CA LEU A 63 -11.93 -28.16 12.58
C LEU A 63 -12.45 -28.48 13.99
N ASN A 64 -12.42 -29.74 14.42
CA ASN A 64 -12.88 -30.14 15.75
C ASN A 64 -11.74 -30.35 16.76
N ALA A 65 -10.51 -30.00 16.39
CA ALA A 65 -9.34 -30.18 17.26
C ALA A 65 -9.15 -28.98 18.22
N HIS A 66 -8.25 -29.15 19.20
CA HIS A 66 -7.81 -28.06 20.08
C HIS A 66 -7.01 -27.01 19.31
N SER A 67 -6.89 -25.79 19.87
CA SER A 67 -6.18 -24.64 19.28
C SER A 67 -4.81 -25.00 18.71
N ASP A 68 -4.01 -25.77 19.45
CA ASP A 68 -2.64 -26.10 19.07
C ASP A 68 -2.57 -26.87 17.73
N ALA A 69 -3.53 -27.76 17.49
CA ALA A 69 -3.62 -28.52 16.25
C ALA A 69 -4.16 -27.66 15.09
N GLN A 70 -5.07 -26.73 15.39
CA GLN A 70 -5.57 -25.76 14.42
C GLN A 70 -4.46 -24.79 13.99
N GLU A 71 -3.69 -24.26 14.93
CA GLU A 71 -2.53 -23.40 14.70
C GLU A 71 -1.43 -24.14 13.94
N ALA A 72 -1.12 -25.38 14.31
CA ALA A 72 -0.14 -26.21 13.60
C ALA A 72 -0.58 -26.48 12.15
N PHE A 73 -1.87 -26.73 11.93
CA PHE A 73 -2.41 -26.87 10.58
C PHE A 73 -2.28 -25.57 9.77
N LEU A 74 -2.65 -24.43 10.35
CA LEU A 74 -2.52 -23.13 9.70
C LEU A 74 -1.06 -22.79 9.35
N GLY A 75 -0.13 -23.05 10.27
CA GLY A 75 1.30 -22.86 10.04
C GLY A 75 1.84 -23.77 8.93
N GLY A 76 1.44 -25.04 8.92
CA GLY A 76 1.81 -25.98 7.86
C GLY A 76 1.20 -25.60 6.51
N TYR A 77 -0.07 -25.17 6.50
CA TYR A 77 -0.76 -24.72 5.29
C TYR A 77 -0.10 -23.46 4.72
N TYR A 78 0.26 -22.48 5.57
CA TYR A 78 0.99 -21.29 5.13
C TYR A 78 2.39 -21.64 4.60
N ALA A 79 3.10 -22.59 5.23
CA ALA A 79 4.41 -23.01 4.72
C ALA A 79 4.35 -23.64 3.31
N GLY A 80 3.23 -24.28 2.96
CA GLY A 80 3.01 -24.88 1.64
C GLY A 80 2.41 -23.91 0.61
N ASP A 81 1.29 -23.28 0.96
CA ASP A 81 0.41 -22.51 0.06
C ASP A 81 0.30 -21.01 0.44
N GLY A 82 1.12 -20.56 1.40
CA GLY A 82 1.18 -19.15 1.81
C GLY A 82 1.79 -18.25 0.75
N LEU A 83 1.32 -17.00 0.70
CA LEU A 83 1.90 -15.99 -0.16
C LEU A 83 3.24 -15.53 0.41
N LYS A 84 4.32 -15.56 -0.38
CA LYS A 84 5.68 -15.11 0.06
C LYS A 84 5.70 -13.70 0.64
N LYS A 85 4.84 -12.79 0.13
CA LYS A 85 4.68 -11.41 0.60
C LYS A 85 3.72 -11.26 1.80
N GLY A 86 3.12 -12.36 2.27
CA GLY A 86 2.05 -12.39 3.26
C GLY A 86 2.51 -12.43 4.73
N ASN A 87 3.82 -12.40 5.01
CA ASN A 87 4.40 -12.36 6.38
C ASN A 87 3.78 -13.36 7.39
N GLY A 88 3.43 -14.58 6.97
CA GLY A 88 2.82 -15.61 7.82
C GLY A 88 1.29 -15.63 7.80
N ALA A 89 0.65 -14.67 7.12
CA ALA A 89 -0.72 -14.26 7.38
C ALA A 89 -1.57 -14.09 6.11
N SER A 90 -1.13 -14.58 4.95
CA SER A 90 -1.94 -14.49 3.73
C SER A 90 -1.84 -15.75 2.88
N VAL A 91 -2.99 -16.27 2.47
CA VAL A 91 -3.11 -17.48 1.67
C VAL A 91 -4.04 -17.25 0.48
N LYS A 92 -3.83 -18.00 -0.60
CA LYS A 92 -4.65 -17.90 -1.80
C LYS A 92 -5.09 -19.29 -2.27
N THR A 93 -6.39 -19.45 -2.48
CA THR A 93 -6.97 -20.72 -2.94
C THR A 93 -8.01 -20.48 -4.02
N ASN A 94 -8.22 -21.45 -4.91
CA ASN A 94 -9.31 -21.43 -5.90
C ASN A 94 -10.54 -22.23 -5.45
N GLY A 95 -10.50 -22.85 -4.27
CA GLY A 95 -11.61 -23.62 -3.71
C GLY A 95 -12.41 -22.80 -2.71
N ALA A 96 -13.69 -22.54 -3.01
CA ALA A 96 -14.59 -21.82 -2.10
C ALA A 96 -14.78 -22.54 -0.76
N VAL A 97 -14.88 -23.88 -0.78
CA VAL A 97 -15.03 -24.70 0.43
C VAL A 97 -13.78 -24.62 1.32
N LEU A 98 -12.60 -24.73 0.72
CA LEU A 98 -11.34 -24.59 1.44
C LEU A 98 -11.19 -23.19 2.04
N ALA A 99 -11.54 -22.14 1.28
CA ALA A 99 -11.54 -20.77 1.77
C ALA A 99 -12.45 -20.59 2.99
N GLN A 100 -13.66 -21.14 2.96
CA GLN A 100 -14.59 -21.08 4.10
C GLN A 100 -14.02 -21.77 5.35
N GLY A 101 -13.44 -22.96 5.21
CA GLY A 101 -12.83 -23.67 6.34
C GLY A 101 -11.65 -22.91 6.94
N LEU A 102 -10.82 -22.27 6.12
CA LEU A 102 -9.70 -21.44 6.60
C LEU A 102 -10.21 -20.20 7.35
N CYS A 103 -11.23 -19.51 6.83
CA CYS A 103 -11.87 -18.39 7.54
C CYS A 103 -12.41 -18.80 8.91
N LEU A 104 -13.00 -20.00 9.01
CA LEU A 104 -13.53 -20.51 10.28
C LEU A 104 -12.40 -20.75 11.29
N LEU A 105 -11.29 -21.38 10.87
CA LEU A 105 -10.11 -21.56 11.73
C LEU A 105 -9.56 -20.23 12.23
N TYR A 106 -9.42 -19.23 11.35
CA TYR A 106 -8.94 -17.91 11.75
C TYR A 106 -9.86 -17.23 12.76
N SER A 107 -11.19 -17.40 12.61
CA SER A 107 -12.16 -16.87 13.56
C SER A 107 -12.06 -17.51 14.95
N TRP A 108 -11.63 -18.77 15.08
CA TRP A 108 -11.53 -19.44 16.37
C TRP A 108 -10.28 -19.06 17.17
N ILE A 109 -9.24 -18.60 16.49
CA ILE A 109 -8.03 -18.06 17.13
C ILE A 109 -8.10 -16.54 17.32
N ASP A 110 -9.32 -15.98 17.32
CA ASP A 110 -9.60 -14.54 17.43
C ASP A 110 -8.84 -13.67 16.41
N GLN A 111 -8.49 -14.23 15.25
CA GLN A 111 -7.76 -13.52 14.21
C GLN A 111 -8.73 -13.03 13.11
N PRO A 112 -8.91 -11.71 12.95
CA PRO A 112 -9.79 -11.19 11.91
C PRO A 112 -9.24 -11.54 10.53
N ALA A 113 -10.09 -12.06 9.65
CA ALA A 113 -9.73 -12.36 8.27
C ALA A 113 -10.55 -11.50 7.29
N SER A 114 -9.89 -11.01 6.25
CA SER A 114 -10.52 -10.36 5.11
C SER A 114 -10.40 -11.26 3.89
N VAL A 115 -11.49 -11.40 3.13
CA VAL A 115 -11.56 -12.26 1.95
C VAL A 115 -11.74 -11.41 0.71
N TYR A 116 -10.77 -11.49 -0.20
CA TYR A 116 -10.83 -10.84 -1.50
C TYR A 116 -11.10 -11.89 -2.57
N VAL A 117 -12.14 -11.64 -3.36
CA VAL A 117 -12.51 -12.50 -4.48
C VAL A 117 -11.93 -11.91 -5.76
N GLU A 118 -11.05 -12.67 -6.40
CA GLU A 118 -10.40 -12.27 -7.63
C GLU A 118 -10.83 -13.19 -8.79
N ARG A 119 -11.13 -12.61 -9.95
CA ARG A 119 -11.45 -13.36 -11.16
C ARG A 119 -10.32 -13.17 -12.16
N ARG A 120 -9.63 -14.26 -12.52
CA ARG A 120 -8.58 -14.28 -13.54
C ARG A 120 -8.91 -15.34 -14.57
N THR A 121 -8.97 -14.95 -15.85
CA THR A 121 -9.15 -15.87 -17.00
C THR A 121 -10.26 -16.91 -16.77
N GLY A 122 -11.44 -16.46 -16.27
CA GLY A 122 -12.59 -17.33 -16.00
C GLY A 122 -12.51 -18.19 -14.72
N LYS A 123 -11.40 -18.16 -13.98
CA LYS A 123 -11.25 -18.85 -12.68
C LYS A 123 -11.41 -17.87 -11.52
N VAL A 124 -12.07 -18.33 -10.45
CA VAL A 124 -12.25 -17.58 -9.21
C VAL A 124 -11.17 -17.98 -8.21
N TYR A 125 -10.53 -16.99 -7.60
CA TYR A 125 -9.58 -17.15 -6.52
C TYR A 125 -10.07 -16.38 -5.30
N TYR A 126 -9.83 -16.95 -4.14
CA TYR A 126 -10.11 -16.40 -2.82
C TYR A 126 -8.77 -16.14 -2.16
N GLN A 127 -8.44 -14.87 -1.97
CA GLN A 127 -7.29 -14.45 -1.18
C GLN A 127 -7.78 -14.11 0.23
N LEU A 128 -7.26 -14.82 1.21
CA LEU A 128 -7.54 -14.57 2.62
C LEU A 128 -6.33 -13.82 3.19
N ASN A 129 -6.57 -12.61 3.70
CA ASN A 129 -5.56 -11.83 4.40
C ASN A 129 -5.97 -11.74 5.87
N LEU A 130 -5.08 -12.15 6.75
CA LEU A 130 -5.26 -11.95 8.17
C LEU A 130 -4.96 -10.50 8.52
N ALA A 131 -5.84 -9.91 9.31
CA ALA A 131 -5.52 -8.67 9.99
C ALA A 131 -4.31 -8.92 10.89
N SER A 132 -3.47 -7.90 10.99
CA SER A 132 -2.39 -7.89 11.97
C SER A 132 -2.96 -8.20 13.37
N PRO A 133 -2.29 -9.02 14.20
CA PRO A 133 -2.72 -9.29 15.58
C PRO A 133 -2.74 -8.03 16.47
N VAL A 134 -2.30 -6.90 15.93
CA VAL A 134 -2.34 -5.56 16.52
C VAL A 134 -3.80 -5.07 16.52
N ARG A 135 -4.47 -5.15 17.68
CA ARG A 135 -5.81 -4.58 17.90
C ARG A 135 -5.82 -3.09 17.56
N VAL A 136 -6.98 -2.62 17.09
CA VAL A 136 -7.24 -1.21 16.74
C VAL A 136 -6.76 -0.29 17.87
N GLY A 137 -5.77 0.56 17.57
CA GLY A 137 -5.13 1.47 18.54
C GLY A 137 -3.59 1.40 18.61
N THR A 138 -2.97 0.36 18.07
CA THR A 138 -1.49 0.19 18.10
C THR A 138 -0.85 0.03 16.70
N GLN A 139 -1.51 0.53 15.66
CA GLN A 139 -0.92 0.62 14.32
C GLN A 139 0.43 1.35 14.38
N GLY A 140 1.49 0.70 13.91
CA GLY A 140 2.82 1.30 13.76
C GLY A 140 3.79 1.15 14.94
N GLN A 141 3.39 0.58 16.09
CA GLN A 141 4.33 0.39 17.21
C GLN A 141 5.47 -0.61 16.91
N HIS A 142 5.23 -1.65 16.12
CA HIS A 142 6.26 -2.59 15.67
C HIS A 142 7.15 -2.01 14.55
N LEU A 143 6.79 -0.84 14.01
CA LEU A 143 7.61 -0.07 13.07
C LEU A 143 8.50 0.96 13.78
N ARG A 144 8.27 1.24 15.07
CA ARG A 144 9.23 2.01 15.90
C ARG A 144 10.48 1.18 16.07
N LYS A 145 11.59 1.67 15.51
CA LYS A 145 12.91 1.12 15.71
C LYS A 145 13.90 2.26 15.90
N ASP A 146 15.03 1.97 16.54
CA ASP A 146 16.06 2.96 16.86
C ASP A 146 16.55 3.65 15.56
N PRO A 147 16.48 4.99 15.45
CA PRO A 147 16.93 5.73 14.27
C PRO A 147 18.41 5.51 13.93
N ALA A 148 19.24 5.12 14.90
CA ALA A 148 20.68 4.92 14.71
C ALA A 148 21.04 3.50 14.26
N GLU A 149 20.08 2.58 14.15
CA GLU A 149 20.35 1.19 13.82
C GLU A 149 20.62 1.01 12.31
N VAL A 150 21.89 0.88 11.92
CA VAL A 150 22.28 0.45 10.56
C VAL A 150 21.92 -1.02 10.38
N ARG A 151 20.87 -1.30 9.61
CA ARG A 151 20.31 -2.66 9.47
C ARG A 151 20.92 -3.53 8.40
N ARG A 152 21.53 -2.93 7.37
CA ARG A 152 22.14 -3.65 6.24
C ARG A 152 23.01 -2.68 5.47
N ILE A 153 24.26 -3.06 5.23
CA ILE A 153 25.08 -2.45 4.18
C ILE A 153 25.00 -3.43 3.02
N ALA A 154 24.33 -3.04 1.95
CA ALA A 154 24.22 -3.80 0.72
C ALA A 154 24.76 -2.95 -0.41
N THR A 155 25.65 -3.52 -1.22
CA THR A 155 25.98 -3.00 -2.53
C THR A 155 24.77 -3.23 -3.43
N PRO A 156 24.23 -2.21 -4.11
CA PRO A 156 22.99 -2.36 -4.86
C PRO A 156 23.22 -3.28 -6.06
N GLU A 157 22.62 -4.47 -6.02
CA GLU A 157 22.30 -5.21 -7.24
C GLU A 157 20.98 -4.66 -7.75
N SER A 158 21.08 -3.72 -8.70
CA SER A 158 20.06 -3.08 -9.54
C SER A 158 18.62 -2.91 -9.02
N GLU A 159 18.20 -1.65 -9.07
CA GLU A 159 16.96 -1.03 -8.60
C GLU A 159 15.71 -1.42 -9.40
N ASP A 160 14.71 -2.02 -8.75
CA ASP A 160 13.31 -1.96 -9.20
C ASP A 160 12.56 -0.94 -8.33
N GLU A 161 12.78 0.33 -8.65
CA GLU A 161 11.96 1.43 -8.18
C GLU A 161 10.84 1.71 -9.18
N TRP A 162 9.66 2.02 -8.66
CA TRP A 162 8.41 2.24 -9.38
C TRP A 162 8.52 3.19 -10.59
N VAL A 163 8.53 2.61 -11.80
CA VAL A 163 8.16 3.25 -13.07
C VAL A 163 7.29 2.25 -13.85
N PHE A 164 6.21 2.72 -14.49
CA PHE A 164 5.47 1.89 -15.45
C PHE A 164 6.30 1.73 -16.72
N ASP A 165 6.56 0.47 -17.09
CA ASP A 165 7.18 0.04 -18.35
C ASP A 165 6.37 0.53 -19.56
N ILE A 166 7.01 1.35 -20.40
CA ILE A 166 6.60 1.57 -21.80
C ILE A 166 7.83 1.44 -22.72
N GLU A 167 8.32 0.19 -22.78
CA GLU A 167 8.82 -0.56 -23.95
C GLU A 167 10.34 -0.63 -24.30
N THR A 168 11.01 -1.50 -23.54
CA THR A 168 11.79 -2.72 -23.87
C THR A 168 12.96 -2.75 -24.89
N GLU A 169 13.60 -3.92 -24.95
CA GLU A 169 14.02 -4.70 -26.14
C GLU A 169 13.24 -4.43 -27.47
N SER A 170 12.18 -3.59 -27.46
CA SER A 170 11.35 -3.08 -28.57
C SER A 170 11.76 -1.70 -29.11
N GLY A 171 12.53 -0.89 -28.38
CA GLY A 171 13.05 0.40 -28.83
C GLY A 171 12.14 1.63 -28.63
N VAL A 172 11.71 1.93 -27.40
CA VAL A 172 10.92 3.14 -27.06
C VAL A 172 11.63 4.05 -26.04
N PHE A 173 11.37 5.37 -26.15
CA PHE A 173 11.87 6.45 -25.30
C PHE A 173 11.04 6.61 -24.01
N CYS A 174 11.71 6.67 -22.84
CA CYS A 174 11.09 6.83 -21.52
C CYS A 174 11.66 8.03 -20.73
N ALA A 175 10.82 8.89 -20.16
CA ALA A 175 11.27 9.93 -19.24
C ALA A 175 10.28 10.12 -18.09
N GLY A 176 10.77 10.41 -16.89
CA GLY A 176 9.96 10.39 -15.66
C GLY A 176 10.26 11.54 -14.69
N VAL A 177 9.23 11.94 -13.94
CA VAL A 177 9.38 12.84 -12.79
C VAL A 177 9.83 12.01 -11.61
N GLY A 178 10.96 12.36 -10.99
CA GLY A 178 11.51 11.67 -9.82
C GLY A 178 10.53 11.55 -8.63
N ARG A 179 10.97 10.83 -7.59
CA ARG A 179 10.14 10.35 -6.46
C ARG A 179 9.45 11.42 -5.59
N VAL A 180 9.71 12.70 -5.79
CA VAL A 180 9.21 13.78 -4.94
C VAL A 180 8.38 14.73 -5.78
N VAL A 181 7.05 14.65 -5.62
CA VAL A 181 6.14 15.59 -6.29
C VAL A 181 5.15 16.19 -5.29
N VAL A 182 5.49 17.33 -4.71
CA VAL A 182 4.54 18.12 -3.91
C VAL A 182 3.96 19.24 -4.78
N HIS A 183 3.11 18.86 -5.72
CA HIS A 183 2.40 19.78 -6.60
C HIS A 183 0.96 20.03 -6.14
N ASN A 184 0.49 21.26 -6.28
CA ASN A 184 -0.82 21.70 -5.82
C ASN A 184 -1.62 22.36 -6.93
N SER A 185 -2.93 22.48 -6.73
CA SER A 185 -3.84 23.20 -7.63
C SER A 185 -5.20 23.38 -6.97
N PRO A 186 -6.10 24.20 -7.56
CA PRO A 186 -7.53 24.20 -7.24
C PRO A 186 -8.26 22.86 -7.43
N ARG A 187 -7.57 21.80 -7.85
CA ARG A 187 -8.11 20.43 -7.97
C ARG A 187 -7.52 19.46 -6.94
N ARG A 188 -6.60 19.90 -6.09
CA ARG A 188 -5.99 19.08 -5.03
C ARG A 188 -7.06 18.56 -4.06
N GLY A 189 -6.91 17.34 -3.56
CA GLY A 189 -7.82 16.77 -2.56
C GLY A 189 -7.78 17.53 -1.22
N LEU A 190 -8.91 17.55 -0.50
CA LEU A 190 -9.07 18.28 0.78
C LEU A 190 -8.29 17.66 1.94
N GLU A 191 -7.85 16.41 1.79
CA GLU A 191 -6.99 15.68 2.73
C GLU A 191 -5.57 16.24 2.80
N PHE A 192 -5.14 17.02 1.79
CA PHE A 192 -3.81 17.63 1.76
C PHE A 192 -3.82 19.02 2.42
N VAL A 193 -2.76 19.32 3.17
CA VAL A 193 -2.66 20.54 3.99
C VAL A 193 -2.90 21.83 3.21
N THR A 194 -2.37 21.95 1.99
CA THR A 194 -2.56 23.13 1.12
C THR A 194 -4.03 23.39 0.85
N ARG A 195 -4.76 22.38 0.37
CA ARG A 195 -6.18 22.51 0.07
C ARG A 195 -7.04 22.64 1.32
N LYS A 196 -6.68 21.93 2.40
CA LYS A 196 -7.36 22.07 3.70
C LYS A 196 -7.31 23.51 4.20
N VAL A 197 -6.16 24.17 4.09
CA VAL A 197 -5.95 25.57 4.51
C VAL A 197 -6.75 26.52 3.62
N THR A 198 -6.59 26.46 2.29
CA THR A 198 -7.27 27.40 1.38
C THR A 198 -8.79 27.29 1.45
N HIS A 199 -9.31 26.07 1.52
CA HIS A 199 -10.73 25.82 1.68
C HIS A 199 -11.25 26.35 3.02
N ALA A 200 -10.52 26.16 4.11
CA ALA A 200 -10.92 26.64 5.42
C ALA A 200 -10.90 28.18 5.49
N ALA A 201 -9.88 28.84 4.92
CA ALA A 201 -9.85 30.30 4.85
C ALA A 201 -11.08 30.86 4.12
N ALA A 202 -11.43 30.27 2.97
CA ALA A 202 -12.63 30.62 2.21
C ALA A 202 -13.93 30.33 3.01
N ALA A 203 -14.05 29.15 3.62
CA ALA A 203 -15.22 28.76 4.40
C ALA A 203 -15.43 29.63 5.64
N ILE A 204 -14.35 29.99 6.35
CA ILE A 204 -14.41 30.90 7.51
C ILE A 204 -14.82 32.30 7.06
N LYS A 205 -14.26 32.79 5.95
CA LYS A 205 -14.64 34.09 5.38
C LYS A 205 -16.15 34.17 5.07
N LEU A 206 -16.73 33.07 4.58
CA LEU A 206 -18.14 32.96 4.26
C LEU A 206 -19.03 32.59 5.46
N GLY A 207 -18.46 32.43 6.66
CA GLY A 207 -19.19 32.06 7.88
C GLY A 207 -19.68 30.60 7.92
N LEU A 208 -19.17 29.75 7.04
CA LEU A 208 -19.53 28.33 6.92
C LEU A 208 -18.72 27.42 7.87
N GLN A 209 -17.58 27.92 8.35
CA GLN A 209 -16.68 27.24 9.28
C GLN A 209 -16.17 28.27 10.30
N GLN A 210 -15.87 27.84 11.54
CA GLN A 210 -15.40 28.76 12.60
C GLN A 210 -13.88 28.69 12.81
N ASP A 211 -13.35 27.47 12.91
CA ASP A 211 -11.94 27.21 13.21
C ASP A 211 -11.31 26.21 12.23
N LEU A 212 -10.00 26.26 12.06
CA LEU A 212 -9.18 25.34 11.29
C LEU A 212 -8.20 24.60 12.22
N ALA A 213 -8.34 23.27 12.33
CA ALA A 213 -7.42 22.44 13.09
C ALA A 213 -6.27 21.91 12.21
N LEU A 214 -5.01 22.11 12.63
CA LEU A 214 -3.79 21.69 11.94
C LEU A 214 -2.82 20.96 12.88
N GLY A 215 -1.84 20.26 12.31
CA GLY A 215 -0.75 19.61 13.03
C GLY A 215 0.47 20.53 13.15
N ASN A 216 1.62 20.08 12.64
CA ASN A 216 2.86 20.86 12.69
C ASN A 216 2.84 22.04 11.69
N LEU A 217 2.91 23.27 12.20
CA LEU A 217 2.98 24.49 11.38
C LEU A 217 4.40 24.81 10.90
N ASP A 218 5.41 24.24 11.53
CA ASP A 218 6.81 24.54 11.27
C ASP A 218 7.41 23.58 10.21
N ALA A 219 6.62 22.63 9.70
CA ALA A 219 7.04 21.77 8.61
C ALA A 219 7.20 22.56 7.30
N GLU A 220 8.33 22.38 6.61
CA GLU A 220 8.68 23.13 5.40
C GLU A 220 8.65 22.26 4.15
N ARG A 221 8.07 22.78 3.07
CA ARG A 221 7.94 22.05 1.79
C ARG A 221 8.19 22.97 0.60
N ASP A 222 8.71 22.38 -0.47
CA ASP A 222 8.68 22.93 -1.82
C ASP A 222 7.31 22.66 -2.46
N TRP A 223 6.53 23.73 -2.69
CA TRP A 223 5.16 23.64 -3.21
C TRP A 223 5.04 24.25 -4.61
N GLY A 224 5.02 23.40 -5.62
CA GLY A 224 4.84 23.82 -7.01
C GLY A 224 3.39 23.76 -7.51
N TYR A 225 3.13 24.42 -8.64
CA TYR A 225 1.84 24.36 -9.33
C TYR A 225 1.76 23.18 -10.30
N ALA A 226 0.71 22.37 -10.19
CA ALA A 226 0.50 21.19 -11.01
C ALA A 226 0.54 21.47 -12.53
N LYS A 227 0.07 22.64 -12.96
CA LYS A 227 0.07 23.02 -14.38
C LYS A 227 1.49 23.20 -14.92
N ASP A 228 2.39 23.77 -14.13
CA ASP A 228 3.80 23.94 -14.53
C ASP A 228 4.50 22.58 -14.58
N TYR A 229 4.12 21.66 -13.68
CA TYR A 229 4.74 20.35 -13.58
C TYR A 229 4.35 19.41 -14.73
N VAL A 230 3.11 19.49 -15.22
CA VAL A 230 2.70 18.71 -16.40
C VAL A 230 3.36 19.20 -17.70
N GLU A 231 3.76 20.48 -17.76
CA GLU A 231 4.60 20.99 -18.85
C GLU A 231 5.98 20.32 -18.82
N ALA A 232 6.59 20.16 -17.63
CA ALA A 232 7.85 19.42 -17.48
C ALA A 232 7.73 17.98 -17.98
N MET A 233 6.65 17.28 -17.60
CA MET A 233 6.36 15.91 -18.07
C MET A 233 6.27 15.84 -19.59
N TRP A 234 5.64 16.85 -20.21
CA TRP A 234 5.57 16.92 -21.67
C TRP A 234 6.93 17.21 -22.31
N LEU A 235 7.72 18.15 -21.76
CA LEU A 235 9.07 18.50 -22.24
C LEU A 235 10.03 17.32 -22.20
N MET A 236 9.96 16.51 -21.13
CA MET A 236 10.71 15.27 -20.99
C MET A 236 10.52 14.34 -22.20
N LEU A 237 9.29 14.23 -22.70
CA LEU A 237 8.93 13.40 -23.86
C LEU A 237 9.41 13.98 -25.21
N GLN A 238 9.92 15.21 -25.23
CA GLN A 238 10.42 15.85 -26.46
C GLN A 238 11.92 15.65 -26.66
N ARG A 239 12.62 14.97 -25.75
CA ARG A 239 14.07 14.76 -25.83
C ARG A 239 14.40 13.58 -26.75
N ASP A 240 15.63 13.56 -27.26
CA ASP A 240 16.12 12.46 -28.11
C ASP A 240 16.53 11.22 -27.29
N ALA A 241 17.02 11.43 -26.05
CA ALA A 241 17.46 10.37 -25.14
C ALA A 241 16.67 10.36 -23.80
N PRO A 242 16.25 9.18 -23.32
CA PRO A 242 15.48 9.03 -22.09
C PRO A 242 16.32 9.38 -20.86
N GLU A 243 15.78 10.21 -19.96
CA GLU A 243 16.49 10.64 -18.75
C GLU A 243 15.52 10.94 -17.59
N ASP A 244 16.07 10.92 -16.37
CA ASP A 244 15.37 11.27 -15.13
C ASP A 244 15.61 12.72 -14.72
N TYR A 245 14.56 13.38 -14.23
CA TYR A 245 14.60 14.78 -13.80
C TYR A 245 13.88 15.00 -12.47
N VAL A 246 14.46 15.85 -11.63
CA VAL A 246 13.78 16.42 -10.46
C VAL A 246 13.01 17.65 -10.90
N ILE A 247 11.70 17.66 -10.65
CA ILE A 247 10.80 18.78 -10.96
C ILE A 247 10.33 19.40 -9.65
N ALA A 248 10.84 20.60 -9.39
CA ALA A 248 10.74 21.29 -8.12
C ALA A 248 10.84 22.81 -8.34
N THR A 249 10.32 23.62 -7.42
CA THR A 249 10.48 25.08 -7.49
C THR A 249 11.87 25.52 -7.01
N GLY A 250 12.49 24.75 -6.10
CA GLY A 250 13.73 25.12 -5.44
C GLY A 250 13.54 26.05 -4.25
N GLU A 251 12.30 26.38 -3.89
CA GLU A 251 11.94 27.26 -2.78
C GLU A 251 11.16 26.49 -1.72
N THR A 252 11.47 26.70 -0.44
CA THR A 252 10.73 26.07 0.68
C THR A 252 9.94 27.10 1.45
N HIS A 253 8.73 26.70 1.86
CA HIS A 253 7.89 27.48 2.76
C HIS A 253 7.31 26.60 3.86
N SER A 254 7.09 27.21 5.02
CA SER A 254 6.45 26.57 6.16
C SER A 254 4.93 26.46 5.99
N VAL A 255 4.30 25.52 6.69
CA VAL A 255 2.83 25.45 6.79
C VAL A 255 2.27 26.72 7.44
N ARG A 256 3.04 27.39 8.29
CA ARG A 256 2.71 28.71 8.85
C ARG A 256 2.59 29.78 7.76
N GLU A 257 3.58 29.91 6.88
CA GLU A 257 3.52 30.87 5.77
C GLU A 257 2.34 30.60 4.82
N LEU A 258 2.04 29.33 4.56
CA LEU A 258 0.84 28.93 3.80
C LEU A 258 -0.45 29.49 4.45
N VAL A 259 -0.58 29.33 5.76
CA VAL A 259 -1.72 29.82 6.54
C VAL A 259 -1.77 31.34 6.48
N ASP A 260 -0.65 32.01 6.73
CA ASP A 260 -0.58 33.48 6.76
C ASP A 260 -1.00 34.07 5.42
N ILE A 261 -0.47 33.55 4.30
CA ILE A 261 -0.83 34.02 2.95
C ILE A 261 -2.31 33.76 2.65
N ALA A 262 -2.83 32.58 2.99
CA ALA A 262 -4.21 32.22 2.69
C ALA A 262 -5.23 33.06 3.48
N PHE A 263 -4.96 33.31 4.76
CA PHE A 263 -5.83 34.10 5.64
C PHE A 263 -5.72 35.60 5.36
N ASP A 264 -4.52 36.12 5.09
CA ASP A 264 -4.31 37.51 4.64
C ASP A 264 -5.13 37.80 3.37
N HIS A 265 -5.13 36.88 2.40
CA HIS A 265 -5.84 37.05 1.14
C HIS A 265 -7.37 37.21 1.30
N VAL A 266 -7.95 36.69 2.38
CA VAL A 266 -9.38 36.87 2.72
C VAL A 266 -9.62 37.89 3.84
N GLY A 267 -8.58 38.54 4.33
CA GLY A 267 -8.64 39.53 5.42
C GLY A 267 -9.04 38.92 6.76
N LEU A 268 -8.49 37.75 7.11
CA LEU A 268 -8.68 37.08 8.40
C LEU A 268 -7.37 37.04 9.18
N GLU A 269 -7.47 37.05 10.51
CA GLU A 269 -6.33 36.88 11.42
C GLU A 269 -6.20 35.39 11.79
N PRO A 270 -5.11 34.69 11.39
CA PRO A 270 -4.94 33.25 11.68
C PRO A 270 -5.10 32.88 13.15
N GLU A 271 -4.63 33.71 14.07
CA GLU A 271 -4.64 33.46 15.51
C GLU A 271 -6.05 33.27 16.06
N LYS A 272 -7.04 33.92 15.44
CA LYS A 272 -8.45 33.83 15.85
C LYS A 272 -9.11 32.52 15.44
N HIS A 273 -8.56 31.80 14.46
CA HIS A 273 -9.25 30.69 13.80
C HIS A 273 -8.42 29.40 13.75
N VAL A 274 -7.10 29.48 13.77
CA VAL A 274 -6.23 28.30 13.65
C VAL A 274 -5.97 27.70 15.02
N ARG A 275 -6.09 26.37 15.12
CA ARG A 275 -5.83 25.58 16.32
C ARG A 275 -4.88 24.44 15.99
N ILE A 276 -3.97 24.16 16.92
CA ILE A 276 -3.15 22.95 16.85
C ILE A 276 -3.94 21.79 17.44
N ASP A 277 -3.95 20.65 16.75
CA ASP A 277 -4.60 19.42 17.19
C ASP A 277 -3.63 18.25 17.04
N GLU A 278 -3.36 17.57 18.16
CA GLU A 278 -2.42 16.45 18.26
C GLU A 278 -2.76 15.30 17.30
N ARG A 279 -4.03 15.15 16.92
CA ARG A 279 -4.48 14.10 15.98
C ARG A 279 -3.89 14.28 14.57
N PHE A 280 -3.48 15.50 14.21
CA PHE A 280 -2.83 15.79 12.93
C PHE A 280 -1.30 15.81 13.01
N LEU A 281 -0.72 15.60 14.20
CA LEU A 281 0.73 15.44 14.34
C LEU A 281 1.14 14.05 13.84
N ARG A 282 2.16 14.02 13.00
CA ARG A 282 2.72 12.75 12.52
C ARG A 282 3.73 12.23 13.53
N PRO A 283 3.69 10.94 13.90
CA PRO A 283 4.67 10.34 14.81
C PRO A 283 6.13 10.43 14.33
N ALA A 284 6.33 10.56 13.02
CA ALA A 284 7.60 10.88 12.38
C ALA A 284 7.31 11.95 11.32
N GLU A 285 7.71 13.19 11.61
CA GLU A 285 7.53 14.30 10.69
C GLU A 285 8.75 14.43 9.78
N VAL A 286 8.52 14.76 8.51
CA VAL A 286 9.60 15.23 7.64
C VAL A 286 9.72 16.72 7.91
N GLU A 287 10.84 17.17 8.48
CA GLU A 287 10.99 18.58 8.85
C GLU A 287 11.03 19.46 7.60
N GLN A 288 11.91 19.14 6.65
CA GLN A 288 12.10 19.91 5.42
C GLN A 288 12.16 19.00 4.19
N LEU A 289 11.55 19.46 3.10
CA LEU A 289 11.61 18.81 1.79
C LEU A 289 11.76 19.89 0.71
N ILE A 290 12.91 19.86 0.03
CA ILE A 290 13.30 20.78 -1.05
C ILE A 290 13.82 19.96 -2.23
N GLY A 291 13.52 20.40 -3.46
CA GLY A 291 14.06 19.76 -4.67
C GLY A 291 15.02 20.68 -5.40
N ASP A 292 15.99 20.09 -6.10
CA ASP A 292 16.91 20.80 -7.00
C ASP A 292 16.54 20.46 -8.45
N SER A 293 16.02 21.44 -9.19
CA SER A 293 15.59 21.29 -10.59
C SER A 293 16.63 21.78 -11.61
N ALA A 294 17.90 21.95 -11.22
CA ALA A 294 18.97 22.44 -12.10
C ALA A 294 19.06 21.65 -13.42
N LYS A 295 19.01 20.31 -13.36
CA LYS A 295 19.04 19.47 -14.57
C LYS A 295 17.85 19.73 -15.50
N ALA A 296 16.65 19.89 -14.95
CA ALA A 296 15.45 20.19 -15.75
C ALA A 296 15.55 21.59 -16.38
N HIS A 297 16.17 22.54 -15.69
CA HIS A 297 16.44 23.85 -16.24
C HIS A 297 17.44 23.81 -17.40
N GLU A 298 18.59 23.15 -17.21
CA GLU A 298 19.67 23.10 -18.19
C GLU A 298 19.28 22.30 -19.45
N GLU A 299 18.62 21.16 -19.28
CA GLU A 299 18.39 20.22 -20.39
C GLU A 299 17.00 20.32 -21.02
N LEU A 300 15.97 20.71 -20.24
CA LEU A 300 14.60 20.87 -20.74
C LEU A 300 14.22 22.34 -20.96
N GLY A 301 15.02 23.30 -20.48
CA GLY A 301 14.63 24.71 -20.42
C GLY A 301 13.43 24.96 -19.49
N TRP A 302 13.14 24.01 -18.58
CA TRP A 302 11.98 24.08 -17.72
C TRP A 302 12.29 24.88 -16.45
N GLN A 303 11.33 25.69 -16.00
CA GLN A 303 11.36 26.35 -14.70
C GLN A 303 9.92 26.52 -14.21
N ALA A 304 9.71 26.40 -12.89
CA ALA A 304 8.44 26.75 -12.29
C ALA A 304 8.12 28.24 -12.56
N ARG A 305 6.92 28.53 -13.07
CA ARG A 305 6.49 29.90 -13.42
C ARG A 305 5.62 30.52 -12.36
N THR A 306 4.94 29.69 -11.56
CA THR A 306 3.99 30.11 -10.55
C THR A 306 4.69 30.21 -9.20
N SER A 307 4.72 31.41 -8.62
CA SER A 307 5.25 31.60 -7.26
C SER A 307 4.36 30.91 -6.22
N PHE A 308 4.93 30.58 -5.05
CA PHE A 308 4.17 30.03 -3.94
C PHE A 308 2.99 30.92 -3.54
N ARG A 309 3.21 32.24 -3.45
CA ARG A 309 2.17 33.20 -3.10
C ARG A 309 1.02 33.21 -4.11
N ASP A 310 1.34 33.22 -5.40
CA ASP A 310 0.31 33.22 -6.46
C ASP A 310 -0.48 31.91 -6.48
N LEU A 311 0.20 30.78 -6.25
CA LEU A 311 -0.43 29.47 -6.11
C LEU A 311 -1.45 29.44 -4.95
N VAL A 312 -1.08 29.95 -3.77
CA VAL A 312 -1.98 29.99 -2.61
C VAL A 312 -3.19 30.87 -2.91
N ARG A 313 -2.98 32.08 -3.44
CA ARG A 313 -4.07 33.00 -3.81
C ARG A 313 -5.03 32.39 -4.82
N LEU A 314 -4.48 31.79 -5.89
CA LEU A 314 -5.25 31.08 -6.91
C LEU A 314 -6.14 29.97 -6.30
N MET A 315 -5.61 29.23 -5.33
CA MET A 315 -6.36 28.17 -4.66
C MET A 315 -7.46 28.73 -3.75
N VAL A 316 -7.19 29.82 -3.01
CA VAL A 316 -8.20 30.48 -2.16
C VAL A 316 -9.33 31.07 -3.01
N ASP A 317 -9.01 31.78 -4.09
CA ASP A 317 -10.01 32.36 -5.00
C ASP A 317 -10.94 31.29 -5.57
N ALA A 318 -10.37 30.15 -5.99
CA ALA A 318 -11.16 29.04 -6.50
C ALA A 318 -12.04 28.37 -5.43
N ASP A 319 -11.56 28.30 -4.18
CA ASP A 319 -12.34 27.75 -3.07
C ASP A 319 -13.46 28.71 -2.64
N LEU A 320 -13.25 30.03 -2.67
CA LEU A 320 -14.30 31.04 -2.49
C LEU A 320 -15.40 30.87 -3.55
N GLU A 321 -15.03 30.87 -4.83
CA GLU A 321 -15.97 30.72 -5.94
C GLU A 321 -16.76 29.41 -5.84
N MET A 322 -16.10 28.30 -5.46
CA MET A 322 -16.74 27.01 -5.27
C MET A 322 -17.79 27.04 -4.16
N LEU A 323 -17.47 27.66 -3.01
CA LEU A 323 -18.34 27.73 -1.85
C LEU A 323 -19.50 28.71 -2.05
N GLU A 324 -19.28 29.84 -2.71
CA GLU A 324 -20.34 30.80 -3.07
C GLU A 324 -21.38 30.18 -4.01
N ARG A 325 -20.95 29.28 -4.91
CA ARG A 325 -21.85 28.50 -5.78
C ARG A 325 -22.62 27.40 -5.04
N GLY A 326 -22.37 27.21 -3.75
CA GLY A 326 -23.10 26.27 -2.90
C GLY A 326 -22.78 24.79 -3.16
N VAL A 327 -21.60 24.46 -3.70
CA VAL A 327 -21.15 23.06 -3.89
C VAL A 327 -20.46 22.60 -2.61
N PRO A 328 -21.12 21.84 -1.70
CA PRO A 328 -20.51 21.47 -0.44
C PRO A 328 -19.61 20.26 -0.67
N ARG A 329 -18.31 20.39 -0.40
CA ARG A 329 -17.44 19.23 -0.14
C ARG A 329 -17.27 19.11 1.36
N LYS A 330 -17.76 18.02 1.95
CA LYS A 330 -17.46 17.70 3.36
C LYS A 330 -15.95 17.59 3.53
N GLN A 331 -15.38 18.29 4.52
CA GLN A 331 -14.04 17.99 5.01
C GLN A 331 -14.00 16.52 5.44
N ALA A 332 -12.92 15.82 5.07
CA ALA A 332 -12.56 14.57 5.73
C ALA A 332 -12.12 14.94 7.16
N GLY A 333 -12.98 14.60 8.13
CA GLY A 333 -12.74 14.81 9.56
C GLY A 333 -11.74 13.84 10.13
#